data_AF-A0A853MK56-F1
#
_entry.id   AF-A0A853MK56-F1
#
_cell.length_a   1.000
_cell.length_b   1.000
_cell.length_c   1.000
_cell.angle_alpha   90.00
_cell.angle_beta   90.00
_cell.angle_gamma   90.00
#
_symmetry.space_group_name_H-M   'P 1'
#
loop_
_entity.id
_entity.type
_entity.pdbx_description
1 polymer ?
#
loop_
_entity_poly.entity_id
_entity_poly.type
_entity_poly.pdbx_seq_one_letter_code
_entity_poly.pdbx_strand_id
1 'polypeptide(L)'
;MVVFGRPKGHRGSYRQWEENNIPPQVVFEILSPGNNNTEMDRKKLFYLEHGVEEYYVYDPDKISLEVSIRENNSFKEIENFTTWTSPRLKIRFDMSQDELVIYYPDGSKFLSPVELSNYAEQERFLKEQETQRAEREKLLKEQETQRAEQERLIKEQETQRAERERLLKEQETQRAEQERFLKEQETQRAERERLLKEQEQIKYQTLLSQLKAKGIDITALE
;
A
#
# COMPACT_ATOMS: atom_id res chain seq x y z
N MET A 1 -9.36 3.54 -44.82
CA MET A 1 -8.68 4.74 -45.38
C MET A 1 -8.03 5.54 -44.25
N VAL A 2 -6.95 6.27 -44.54
CA VAL A 2 -6.24 7.14 -43.59
C VAL A 2 -6.06 8.51 -44.23
N VAL A 3 -6.38 9.55 -43.46
CA VAL A 3 -6.33 10.95 -43.91
C VAL A 3 -5.51 11.78 -42.92
N PHE A 4 -4.51 12.48 -43.41
CA PHE A 4 -3.67 13.40 -42.65
C PHE A 4 -4.21 14.83 -42.71
N GLY A 5 -3.89 15.63 -41.69
CA GLY A 5 -4.28 17.05 -41.65
C GLY A 5 -5.77 17.30 -41.37
N ARG A 6 -6.53 16.27 -40.98
CA ARG A 6 -7.94 16.38 -40.56
C ARG A 6 -8.09 15.98 -39.09
N PRO A 7 -8.94 16.67 -38.31
CA PRO A 7 -9.21 16.28 -36.94
C PRO A 7 -9.92 14.92 -36.86
N LYS A 8 -9.64 14.18 -35.80
CA LYS A 8 -10.38 12.95 -35.47
C LYS A 8 -11.85 13.28 -35.24
N GLY A 9 -12.73 12.44 -35.75
CA GLY A 9 -14.17 12.64 -35.67
C GLY A 9 -14.92 11.47 -36.31
N HIS A 10 -16.12 11.21 -35.82
CA HIS A 10 -16.97 10.15 -36.37
C HIS A 10 -17.47 10.55 -37.76
N ARG A 11 -17.38 9.62 -38.72
CA ARG A 11 -17.80 9.79 -40.11
C ARG A 11 -18.43 8.49 -40.58
N GLY A 12 -19.68 8.55 -41.04
CA GLY A 12 -20.32 7.41 -41.71
C GLY A 12 -19.75 7.16 -43.12
N SER A 13 -19.27 8.23 -43.78
CA SER A 13 -18.59 8.20 -45.08
C SER A 13 -17.61 9.36 -45.17
N TYR A 14 -16.46 9.17 -45.83
CA TYR A 14 -15.53 10.27 -46.08
C TYR A 14 -15.94 11.06 -47.33
N ARG A 15 -16.28 12.34 -47.16
CA ARG A 15 -16.72 13.23 -48.24
C ARG A 15 -15.73 14.37 -48.39
N GLN A 16 -14.94 14.36 -49.47
CA GLN A 16 -13.84 15.31 -49.66
C GLN A 16 -14.28 16.78 -49.56
N TRP A 17 -15.46 17.14 -50.09
CA TRP A 17 -15.99 18.50 -50.04
C TRP A 17 -16.33 18.99 -48.62
N GLU A 18 -16.60 18.07 -47.68
CA GLU A 18 -16.80 18.39 -46.26
C GLU A 18 -15.46 18.44 -45.50
N GLU A 19 -14.34 18.12 -46.16
CA GLU A 19 -13.03 17.91 -45.56
C GLU A 19 -11.95 18.81 -46.18
N ASN A 20 -12.33 20.05 -46.53
CA ASN A 20 -11.47 21.03 -47.19
C ASN A 20 -10.85 20.51 -48.50
N ASN A 21 -11.54 19.60 -49.19
CA ASN A 21 -11.08 18.92 -50.40
C ASN A 21 -9.78 18.15 -50.22
N ILE A 22 -9.46 17.72 -48.99
CA ILE A 22 -8.29 16.88 -48.73
C ILE A 22 -8.67 15.43 -49.06
N PRO A 23 -8.00 14.78 -50.04
CA PRO A 23 -8.26 13.38 -50.33
C PRO A 23 -7.65 12.49 -49.24
N PRO A 24 -8.13 11.25 -49.07
CA PRO A 24 -7.40 10.25 -48.33
C PRO A 24 -6.03 9.98 -48.95
N GLN A 25 -4.97 9.97 -48.15
CA GLN A 25 -3.62 9.68 -48.65
C GLN A 25 -3.39 8.17 -48.76
N VAL A 26 -3.96 7.39 -47.85
CA VAL A 26 -3.80 5.93 -47.85
C VAL A 26 -5.13 5.23 -47.83
N VAL A 27 -5.31 4.23 -48.68
CA VAL A 27 -6.53 3.44 -48.80
C VAL A 27 -6.22 1.97 -48.65
N PHE A 28 -7.08 1.29 -47.91
CA PHE A 28 -7.06 -0.15 -47.70
C PHE A 28 -8.42 -0.68 -48.17
N GLU A 29 -8.41 -1.66 -49.05
CA GLU A 29 -9.56 -2.48 -49.40
C GLU A 29 -9.29 -3.91 -48.93
N ILE A 30 -10.26 -4.50 -48.24
CA ILE A 30 -10.19 -5.89 -47.82
C ILE A 30 -11.15 -6.66 -48.72
N LEU A 31 -10.64 -7.65 -49.46
CA LEU A 31 -11.47 -8.46 -50.33
C LEU A 31 -12.41 -9.32 -49.50
N SER A 32 -13.62 -9.49 -50.03
CA SER A 32 -14.60 -10.45 -49.56
C SER A 32 -14.98 -11.37 -50.73
N PRO A 33 -15.53 -12.57 -50.47
CA PRO A 33 -15.89 -13.52 -51.54
C PRO A 33 -16.81 -12.96 -52.63
N GLY A 34 -17.57 -11.90 -52.35
CA GLY A 34 -18.47 -11.24 -53.30
C GLY A 34 -17.83 -10.13 -54.14
N ASN A 35 -16.55 -9.80 -53.95
CA ASN A 35 -15.88 -8.74 -54.70
C ASN A 35 -15.68 -9.12 -56.18
N ASN A 36 -16.04 -8.21 -57.09
CA ASN A 36 -15.83 -8.36 -58.51
C ASN A 36 -14.55 -7.62 -58.97
N ASN A 37 -13.70 -8.27 -59.75
CA ASN A 37 -12.48 -7.67 -60.33
C ASN A 37 -12.76 -6.35 -61.06
N THR A 38 -13.83 -6.28 -61.88
CA THR A 38 -14.18 -5.04 -62.61
C THR A 38 -14.52 -3.87 -61.68
N GLU A 39 -15.14 -4.16 -60.53
CA GLU A 39 -15.44 -3.13 -59.53
C GLU A 39 -14.17 -2.68 -58.81
N MET A 40 -13.26 -3.61 -58.53
CA MET A 40 -11.96 -3.32 -57.93
C MET A 40 -11.09 -2.46 -58.86
N ASP A 41 -11.06 -2.75 -60.16
CA ASP A 41 -10.34 -1.94 -61.15
C ASP A 41 -10.88 -0.51 -61.21
N ARG A 42 -12.22 -0.37 -61.23
CA ARG A 42 -12.88 0.95 -61.19
C ARG A 42 -12.56 1.71 -59.91
N LYS A 43 -12.56 1.04 -58.75
CA LYS A 43 -12.18 1.65 -57.47
C LYS A 43 -10.71 2.11 -57.48
N LYS A 44 -9.80 1.26 -57.94
CA LYS A 44 -8.37 1.57 -58.04
C LYS A 44 -8.14 2.80 -58.92
N LEU A 45 -8.78 2.85 -60.10
CA LEU A 45 -8.71 4.02 -60.98
C LEU A 45 -9.31 5.28 -60.33
N PHE A 46 -10.47 5.16 -59.68
CA PHE A 46 -11.10 6.28 -58.96
C PHE A 46 -10.14 6.86 -57.90
N TYR A 47 -9.51 6.02 -57.08
CA TYR A 47 -8.57 6.48 -56.07
C TYR A 47 -7.32 7.15 -56.65
N LEU A 48 -6.81 6.65 -57.78
CA LEU A 48 -5.71 7.28 -58.51
C LEU A 48 -6.05 8.71 -58.94
N GLU A 49 -7.20 8.87 -59.60
CA GLU A 49 -7.70 10.15 -60.10
C GLU A 49 -7.95 11.16 -58.97
N HIS A 50 -8.33 10.67 -57.78
CA HIS A 50 -8.65 11.50 -56.62
C HIS A 50 -7.46 11.71 -55.67
N GLY A 51 -6.25 11.35 -56.10
CA GLY A 51 -5.02 11.77 -55.43
C GLY A 51 -4.57 10.90 -54.25
N VAL A 52 -5.07 9.68 -54.15
CA VAL A 52 -4.56 8.70 -53.17
C VAL A 52 -3.08 8.40 -53.44
N GLU A 53 -2.25 8.41 -52.40
CA GLU A 53 -0.80 8.20 -52.49
C GLU A 53 -0.44 6.71 -52.41
N GLU A 54 -1.16 5.95 -51.58
CA GLU A 54 -0.95 4.51 -51.37
C GLU A 54 -2.27 3.74 -51.37
N TYR A 55 -2.34 2.67 -52.14
CA TYR A 55 -3.51 1.81 -52.26
C TYR A 55 -3.13 0.36 -51.98
N TYR A 56 -3.78 -0.24 -50.99
CA TYR A 56 -3.54 -1.59 -50.51
C TYR A 56 -4.78 -2.45 -50.71
N VAL A 57 -4.61 -3.66 -51.24
CA VAL A 57 -5.67 -4.67 -51.34
C VAL A 57 -5.21 -5.92 -50.60
N TYR A 58 -5.97 -6.34 -49.59
CA TYR A 58 -5.69 -7.55 -48.83
C TYR A 58 -6.76 -8.61 -49.10
N ASP A 59 -6.33 -9.78 -49.53
CA ASP A 59 -7.16 -10.99 -49.68
C ASP A 59 -6.93 -11.89 -48.45
N PRO A 60 -7.87 -11.96 -47.50
CA PRO A 60 -7.72 -12.79 -46.31
C PRO A 60 -7.82 -14.29 -46.62
N ASP A 61 -8.50 -14.68 -47.70
CA ASP A 61 -8.67 -16.10 -48.06
C ASP A 61 -7.37 -16.67 -48.67
N LYS A 62 -6.61 -15.82 -49.39
CA LYS A 62 -5.31 -16.19 -49.97
C LYS A 62 -4.11 -15.73 -49.13
N ILE A 63 -4.35 -14.94 -48.09
CA ILE A 63 -3.32 -14.27 -47.29
C ILE A 63 -2.32 -13.56 -48.22
N SER A 64 -2.85 -12.67 -49.08
CA SER A 64 -2.04 -11.90 -50.02
C SER A 64 -2.30 -10.41 -49.91
N LEU A 65 -1.23 -9.62 -49.97
CA LEU A 65 -1.28 -8.17 -49.95
C LEU A 65 -0.75 -7.60 -51.26
N GLU A 66 -1.60 -6.90 -51.99
CA GLU A 66 -1.20 -6.08 -53.13
C GLU A 66 -0.93 -4.66 -52.67
N VAL A 67 0.16 -4.07 -53.17
CA VAL A 67 0.61 -2.73 -52.80
C VAL A 67 0.76 -1.91 -54.08
N SER A 68 0.11 -0.76 -54.12
CA SER A 68 0.18 0.19 -55.23
C SER A 68 0.57 1.58 -54.71
N ILE A 69 1.67 2.12 -55.23
CA ILE A 69 2.20 3.44 -54.85
C ILE A 69 2.05 4.40 -56.03
N ARG A 70 1.55 5.61 -55.76
CA ARG A 70 1.37 6.62 -56.81
C ARG A 70 2.73 7.19 -57.26
N GLU A 71 3.04 7.04 -58.53
CA GLU A 71 4.21 7.64 -59.20
C GLU A 71 3.75 8.27 -60.52
N ASN A 72 4.10 9.53 -60.80
CA ASN A 72 3.82 10.20 -62.09
C ASN A 72 2.36 10.06 -62.61
N ASN A 73 1.38 10.17 -61.71
CA ASN A 73 -0.05 10.03 -62.01
C ASN A 73 -0.49 8.62 -62.47
N SER A 74 0.29 7.59 -62.19
CA SER A 74 -0.12 6.18 -62.25
C SER A 74 0.10 5.49 -60.91
N PHE A 75 -0.53 4.33 -60.71
CA PHE A 75 -0.16 3.43 -59.64
C PHE A 75 0.88 2.44 -60.14
N LYS A 76 1.99 2.35 -59.42
CA LYS A 76 3.03 1.35 -59.60
C LYS A 76 2.85 0.25 -58.55
N GLU A 77 2.77 -0.98 -59.02
CA GLU A 77 2.66 -2.15 -58.14
C GLU A 77 4.01 -2.51 -57.55
N ILE A 78 4.00 -2.87 -56.27
CA ILE A 78 5.18 -3.40 -55.59
C ILE A 78 5.04 -4.92 -55.57
N GLU A 79 5.89 -5.58 -56.33
CA GLU A 79 5.90 -7.03 -56.47
C GLU A 79 6.93 -7.68 -55.53
N ASN A 80 6.75 -8.98 -55.25
CA ASN A 80 7.74 -9.87 -54.64
C ASN A 80 8.36 -9.39 -53.32
N PHE A 81 7.55 -8.85 -52.40
CA PHE A 81 8.01 -8.50 -51.05
C PHE A 81 7.54 -9.53 -50.03
N THR A 82 8.41 -9.88 -49.08
CA THR A 82 8.02 -10.60 -47.86
C THR A 82 7.62 -9.62 -46.76
N THR A 83 8.29 -8.47 -46.73
CA THR A 83 7.97 -7.38 -45.80
C THR A 83 7.89 -6.06 -46.56
N TRP A 84 6.94 -5.22 -46.18
CA TRP A 84 6.72 -3.92 -46.80
C TRP A 84 6.50 -2.86 -45.73
N THR A 85 7.12 -1.68 -45.86
CA THR A 85 6.88 -0.56 -44.95
C THR A 85 6.24 0.59 -45.70
N SER A 86 5.05 1.01 -45.27
CA SER A 86 4.32 2.13 -45.87
C SER A 86 5.16 3.42 -45.79
N PRO A 87 5.45 4.09 -46.93
CA PRO A 87 6.14 5.37 -46.95
C PRO A 87 5.44 6.46 -46.13
N ARG A 88 4.10 6.48 -46.09
CA ARG A 88 3.28 7.50 -45.44
C ARG A 88 2.95 7.18 -43.99
N LEU A 89 2.56 5.93 -43.72
CA LEU A 89 2.14 5.51 -42.38
C LEU A 89 3.31 5.06 -41.49
N LYS A 90 4.43 4.65 -42.11
CA LYS A 90 5.60 4.06 -41.42
C LYS A 90 5.29 2.75 -40.67
N ILE A 91 4.13 2.13 -40.93
CA ILE A 91 3.82 0.78 -40.43
C ILE A 91 4.40 -0.26 -41.38
N ARG A 92 4.79 -1.41 -40.82
CA ARG A 92 5.38 -2.52 -41.56
C ARG A 92 4.41 -3.69 -41.65
N PHE A 93 4.16 -4.16 -42.85
CA PHE A 93 3.43 -5.39 -43.17
C PHE A 93 4.44 -6.52 -43.32
N ASP A 94 4.16 -7.66 -42.70
CA ASP A 94 4.98 -8.86 -42.74
C ASP A 94 4.10 -10.04 -43.18
N MET A 95 4.46 -10.60 -44.33
CA MET A 95 3.78 -11.71 -45.01
C MET A 95 4.60 -13.01 -44.91
N SER A 96 5.59 -13.07 -44.02
CA SER A 96 6.44 -14.27 -43.84
C SER A 96 5.76 -15.42 -43.12
N GLN A 97 4.66 -15.15 -42.43
CA GLN A 97 3.89 -16.12 -41.65
C GLN A 97 2.61 -16.51 -42.38
N ASP A 98 1.89 -17.48 -41.85
CA ASP A 98 0.57 -17.90 -42.34
C ASP A 98 -0.55 -16.87 -42.00
N GLU A 99 -0.19 -15.64 -41.67
CA GLU A 99 -1.09 -14.51 -41.42
C GLU A 99 -0.40 -13.18 -41.82
N LEU A 100 -1.21 -12.16 -42.11
CA LEU A 100 -0.67 -10.80 -42.22
C LEU A 100 -0.37 -10.26 -40.82
N VAL A 101 0.91 -10.00 -40.54
CA VAL A 101 1.33 -9.32 -39.31
C VAL A 101 1.66 -7.86 -39.60
N ILE A 102 1.13 -6.94 -38.81
CA ILE A 102 1.42 -5.51 -38.93
C ILE A 102 2.20 -5.04 -37.71
N TYR A 103 3.20 -4.19 -37.93
CA TYR A 103 4.00 -3.55 -36.89
C TYR A 103 3.89 -2.04 -36.95
N TYR A 104 3.83 -1.41 -35.78
CA TYR A 104 3.93 0.04 -35.61
C TYR A 104 5.34 0.54 -36.00
N PRO A 105 5.50 1.86 -36.20
CA PRO A 105 6.81 2.44 -36.52
C PRO A 105 7.88 2.20 -35.44
N ASP A 106 7.48 1.94 -34.19
CA ASP A 106 8.36 1.59 -33.07
C ASP A 106 8.74 0.09 -33.03
N GLY A 107 8.21 -0.72 -33.95
CA GLY A 107 8.45 -2.16 -34.05
C GLY A 107 7.50 -3.03 -33.23
N SER A 108 6.56 -2.46 -32.47
CA SER A 108 5.55 -3.24 -31.74
C SER A 108 4.49 -3.85 -32.68
N LYS A 109 4.01 -5.07 -32.37
CA LYS A 109 2.98 -5.76 -33.19
C LYS A 109 1.60 -5.10 -32.98
N PHE A 110 0.83 -4.96 -34.05
CA PHE A 110 -0.59 -4.64 -33.97
C PHE A 110 -1.32 -5.84 -33.36
N LEU A 111 -1.88 -5.63 -32.17
CA LEU A 111 -2.65 -6.66 -31.48
C LEU A 111 -4.09 -6.68 -31.99
N SER A 112 -4.62 -7.89 -32.19
CA SER A 112 -6.03 -8.11 -32.41
C SER A 112 -6.86 -7.69 -31.19
N PRO A 113 -8.18 -7.46 -31.34
CA PRO A 113 -9.05 -7.15 -30.20
C PRO A 113 -8.99 -8.21 -29.09
N VAL A 114 -8.82 -9.49 -29.46
CA VAL A 114 -8.70 -10.60 -28.51
C VAL A 114 -7.38 -10.51 -27.74
N GLU A 115 -6.26 -10.29 -28.43
CA GLU A 115 -4.95 -10.13 -27.78
C GLU A 115 -4.92 -8.89 -26.87
N LEU A 116 -5.53 -7.77 -27.29
CA LEU A 116 -5.67 -6.57 -26.45
C LEU A 116 -6.48 -6.86 -25.18
N SER A 117 -7.58 -7.60 -25.30
CA SER A 117 -8.39 -7.99 -24.14
C SER A 117 -7.59 -8.86 -23.18
N ASN A 118 -6.89 -9.88 -23.69
CA ASN A 118 -6.08 -10.79 -22.88
C ASN A 118 -4.97 -10.03 -22.13
N TYR A 119 -4.30 -9.10 -22.81
CA TYR A 119 -3.26 -8.27 -22.17
C TYR A 119 -3.84 -7.41 -21.06
N ALA A 120 -4.97 -6.74 -21.31
CA ALA A 120 -5.65 -5.91 -20.32
C ALA A 120 -6.15 -6.73 -19.11
N GLU A 121 -6.64 -7.95 -19.33
CA GLU A 121 -7.04 -8.87 -18.25
C GLU A 121 -5.83 -9.33 -17.43
N GLN A 122 -4.73 -9.67 -18.08
CA GLN A 122 -3.48 -10.06 -17.40
C GLN A 122 -2.92 -8.92 -16.55
N GLU A 123 -2.89 -7.70 -17.08
CA GLU A 123 -2.46 -6.50 -16.33
C GLU A 123 -3.35 -6.25 -15.11
N ARG A 124 -4.68 -6.40 -15.27
CA ARG A 124 -5.63 -6.27 -14.15
C ARG A 124 -5.37 -7.32 -13.07
N PHE A 125 -5.18 -8.57 -13.47
CA PHE A 125 -4.90 -9.66 -12.55
C PHE A 125 -3.60 -9.43 -11.77
N LEU A 126 -2.53 -9.00 -12.44
CA LEU A 126 -1.25 -8.68 -11.81
C LEU A 126 -1.38 -7.54 -10.80
N LYS A 127 -2.09 -6.47 -11.18
CA LYS A 127 -2.36 -5.34 -10.29
C LYS A 127 -3.17 -5.74 -9.07
N GLU A 128 -4.21 -6.56 -9.26
CA GLU A 128 -5.01 -7.08 -8.16
C GLU A 128 -4.16 -7.94 -7.21
N GLN A 129 -3.32 -8.82 -7.75
CA GLN A 129 -2.39 -9.63 -6.95
C GLN A 129 -1.42 -8.76 -6.15
N GLU A 130 -0.89 -7.70 -6.74
CA GLU A 130 -0.03 -6.74 -6.04
C GLU A 130 -0.77 -6.03 -4.91
N THR A 131 -2.01 -5.58 -5.15
CA THR A 131 -2.83 -4.95 -4.12
C THR A 131 -3.12 -5.89 -2.94
N GLN A 132 -3.47 -7.15 -3.20
CA GLN A 132 -3.70 -8.15 -2.16
C GLN A 132 -2.43 -8.43 -1.34
N ARG A 133 -1.25 -8.45 -1.98
CA ARG A 133 0.02 -8.61 -1.27
C ARG A 133 0.29 -7.43 -0.35
N ALA A 134 0.08 -6.20 -0.84
CA ALA A 134 0.26 -4.99 -0.05
C ALA A 134 -0.73 -4.91 1.14
N GLU A 135 -1.97 -5.32 0.94
CA GLU A 135 -2.97 -5.41 2.03
C GLU A 135 -2.58 -6.45 3.08
N ARG A 136 -2.12 -7.62 2.65
CA ARG A 136 -1.65 -8.67 3.56
C ARG A 136 -0.44 -8.22 4.39
N GLU A 137 0.51 -7.53 3.76
CA GLU A 137 1.67 -6.97 4.46
C GLU A 137 1.25 -5.92 5.51
N LYS A 138 0.32 -5.02 5.16
CA LYS A 138 -0.25 -4.06 6.11
C LYS A 138 -0.91 -4.74 7.30
N LEU A 139 -1.72 -5.77 7.04
CA LEU A 139 -2.41 -6.52 8.10
C LEU A 139 -1.42 -7.22 9.04
N LEU A 140 -0.35 -7.81 8.50
CA LEU A 140 0.70 -8.43 9.31
C LEU A 140 1.42 -7.41 10.19
N LYS A 141 1.76 -6.25 9.62
CA LYS A 141 2.39 -5.15 10.37
C LYS A 141 1.46 -4.62 11.47
N GLU A 142 0.17 -4.46 11.19
CA GLU A 142 -0.81 -4.05 12.19
C GLU A 142 -0.92 -5.08 13.32
N GLN A 143 -0.97 -6.38 12.99
CA GLN A 143 -1.00 -7.43 13.99
C GLN A 143 0.27 -7.44 14.86
N GLU A 144 1.44 -7.21 14.26
CA GLU A 144 2.70 -7.10 15.00
C GLU A 144 2.69 -5.89 15.95
N THR A 145 2.19 -4.72 15.50
CA THR A 145 2.07 -3.54 16.37
C THR A 145 1.11 -3.77 17.53
N GLN A 146 -0.03 -4.44 17.31
CA GLN A 146 -0.98 -4.79 18.37
C GLN A 146 -0.36 -5.73 19.40
N ARG A 147 0.43 -6.72 18.95
CA ARG A 147 1.14 -7.63 19.88
C ARG A 147 2.18 -6.89 20.71
N ALA A 148 2.96 -6.01 20.08
CA ALA A 148 3.94 -5.19 20.78
C ALA A 148 3.28 -4.24 21.80
N GLU A 149 2.12 -3.69 21.49
CA GLU A 149 1.34 -2.85 22.41
C GLU A 149 0.80 -3.67 23.59
N GLN A 150 0.25 -4.86 23.35
CA GLN A 150 -0.20 -5.76 24.41
C GLN A 150 0.94 -6.17 25.35
N GLU A 151 2.10 -6.51 24.80
CA GLU A 151 3.28 -6.87 25.60
C GLU A 151 3.73 -5.70 26.49
N ARG A 152 3.74 -4.47 25.95
CA ARG A 152 4.03 -3.26 26.73
C ARG A 152 3.04 -3.06 27.87
N LEU A 153 1.75 -3.26 27.61
CA LEU A 153 0.70 -3.09 28.61
C LEU A 153 0.83 -4.13 29.75
N ILE A 154 1.16 -5.38 29.43
CA ILE A 154 1.43 -6.43 30.42
C ILE A 154 2.63 -6.04 31.29
N LYS A 155 3.73 -5.63 30.66
CA LYS A 155 4.95 -5.20 31.38
C LYS A 155 4.67 -4.01 32.29
N GLU A 156 3.88 -3.04 31.83
CA GLU A 156 3.48 -1.90 32.65
C GLU A 156 2.64 -2.36 33.87
N GLN A 157 1.67 -3.25 33.68
CA GLN A 157 0.89 -3.80 34.79
C GLN A 157 1.76 -4.55 35.81
N GLU A 158 2.74 -5.33 35.35
CA GLU A 158 3.67 -6.02 36.24
C GLU A 158 4.50 -5.03 37.05
N THR A 159 5.01 -3.96 36.43
CA THR A 159 5.75 -2.92 37.15
C THR A 159 4.90 -2.20 38.19
N GLN A 160 3.65 -1.86 37.87
CA GLN A 160 2.72 -1.24 38.82
C GLN A 160 2.41 -2.18 40.00
N ARG A 161 2.26 -3.49 39.76
CA ARG A 161 2.05 -4.47 40.83
C ARG A 161 3.27 -4.58 41.75
N ALA A 162 4.47 -4.64 41.18
CA ALA A 162 5.71 -4.68 41.95
C ALA A 162 5.91 -3.41 42.79
N GLU A 163 5.57 -2.24 42.25
CA GLU A 163 5.62 -0.97 42.99
C GLU A 163 4.62 -0.94 44.14
N ARG A 164 3.37 -1.38 43.92
CA ARG A 164 2.37 -1.49 44.98
C ARG A 164 2.81 -2.44 46.09
N GLU A 165 3.39 -3.58 45.75
CA GLU A 165 3.89 -4.53 46.74
C GLU A 165 5.02 -3.93 47.58
N ARG A 166 5.93 -3.18 46.95
CA ARG A 166 7.00 -2.46 47.67
C ARG A 166 6.43 -1.43 48.63
N LEU A 167 5.46 -0.63 48.19
CA LEU A 167 4.81 0.38 49.02
C LEU A 167 4.11 -0.25 50.23
N LEU A 168 3.44 -1.39 50.05
CA LEU A 168 2.80 -2.12 51.14
C LEU A 168 3.83 -2.62 52.16
N LYS A 169 4.94 -3.22 51.70
CA LYS A 169 6.04 -3.65 52.56
C LYS A 169 6.64 -2.48 53.34
N GLU A 170 6.87 -1.34 52.68
CA GLU A 170 7.36 -0.15 53.34
C GLU A 170 6.39 0.35 54.42
N GLN A 171 5.09 0.39 54.12
CA GLN A 171 4.08 0.78 55.09
C GLN A 171 4.01 -0.18 56.30
N GLU A 172 4.14 -1.48 56.08
CA GLU A 172 4.23 -2.47 57.16
C GLU A 172 5.48 -2.25 58.03
N THR A 173 6.65 -2.00 57.42
CA THR A 173 7.87 -1.70 58.18
C THR A 173 7.73 -0.43 59.03
N GLN A 174 7.16 0.65 58.49
CA GLN A 174 6.90 1.88 59.24
C GLN A 174 5.96 1.64 60.43
N ARG A 175 4.90 0.84 60.25
CA ARG A 175 3.98 0.47 61.35
C ARG A 175 4.69 -0.34 62.43
N ALA A 176 5.53 -1.31 62.04
CA ALA A 176 6.30 -2.10 62.98
C ALA A 176 7.31 -1.25 63.77
N GLU A 177 7.96 -0.28 63.12
CA GLU A 177 8.86 0.68 63.77
C GLU A 177 8.10 1.59 64.75
N GLN A 178 6.94 2.11 64.36
CA GLN A 178 6.08 2.91 65.26
C GLN A 178 5.65 2.10 66.49
N GLU A 179 5.24 0.85 66.31
CA GLU A 179 4.85 -0.01 67.43
C GLU A 179 6.03 -0.29 68.37
N ARG A 180 7.23 -0.55 67.83
CA ARG A 180 8.46 -0.70 68.64
C ARG A 180 8.77 0.58 69.42
N PHE A 181 8.68 1.73 68.79
CA PHE A 181 8.90 3.02 69.44
C PHE A 181 7.91 3.28 70.58
N LEU A 182 6.63 2.96 70.38
CA LEU A 182 5.62 3.08 71.43
C LEU A 182 5.90 2.15 72.62
N LYS A 183 6.25 0.89 72.34
CA LYS A 183 6.66 -0.07 73.38
C LYS A 183 7.87 0.42 74.17
N GLU A 184 8.87 0.97 73.49
CA GLU A 184 10.06 1.54 74.14
C GLU A 184 9.73 2.75 75.03
N GLN A 185 8.80 3.62 74.59
CA GLN A 185 8.31 4.70 75.46
C GLN A 185 7.60 4.17 76.70
N GLU A 186 6.76 3.13 76.56
CA GLU A 186 6.07 2.52 77.70
C GLU A 186 7.06 1.90 78.69
N THR A 187 8.08 1.17 78.21
CA THR A 187 9.10 0.60 79.09
C THR A 187 9.88 1.67 79.83
N GLN A 188 10.29 2.76 79.14
CA GLN A 188 10.97 3.88 79.78
C GLN A 188 10.09 4.58 80.83
N ARG A 189 8.78 4.74 80.58
CA ARG A 189 7.84 5.30 81.56
C ARG A 189 7.71 4.40 82.78
N ALA A 190 7.56 3.09 82.58
CA ALA A 190 7.49 2.12 83.67
C ALA A 190 8.78 2.09 84.52
N GLU A 191 9.95 2.16 83.88
CA GLU A 191 11.24 2.27 84.59
C GLU A 191 11.35 3.56 85.40
N ARG A 192 10.96 4.71 84.83
CA ARG A 192 10.92 5.99 85.57
C ARG A 192 10.00 5.92 86.78
N GLU A 193 8.82 5.33 86.62
CA GLU A 193 7.86 5.17 87.73
C GLU A 193 8.44 4.27 88.83
N ARG A 194 9.12 3.17 88.47
CA ARG A 194 9.81 2.31 89.43
C ARG A 194 10.92 3.06 90.18
N LEU A 195 11.75 3.81 89.46
CA LEU A 195 12.81 4.65 90.04
C LEU A 195 12.25 5.71 91.01
N LEU A 196 11.13 6.33 90.65
CA LEU A 196 10.46 7.30 91.54
C LEU A 196 9.94 6.62 92.81
N LYS A 197 9.28 5.46 92.68
CA LYS A 197 8.82 4.67 93.84
C LYS A 197 9.97 4.25 94.75
N GLU A 198 11.08 3.80 94.17
CA GLU A 198 12.29 3.44 94.92
C GLU A 198 12.88 4.65 95.66
N GLN A 199 12.97 5.81 95.01
CA GLN A 199 13.39 7.05 95.67
C GLN A 199 12.46 7.47 96.82
N GLU A 200 11.15 7.39 96.63
CA GLU A 200 10.16 7.67 97.68
C GLU A 200 10.33 6.71 98.85
N GLN A 201 10.54 5.42 98.59
CA GLN A 201 10.75 4.41 99.63
C GLN A 201 12.06 4.65 100.40
N ILE A 202 13.15 5.04 99.71
CA ILE A 202 14.40 5.46 100.36
C ILE A 202 14.19 6.70 101.23
N LYS A 203 13.46 7.72 100.74
CA LYS A 203 13.13 8.92 101.51
C LYS A 203 12.30 8.59 102.75
N TYR A 204 11.30 7.73 102.62
CA TYR A 204 10.45 7.26 103.71
C TYR A 204 11.27 6.54 104.79
N GLN A 205 12.14 5.59 104.39
CA GLN A 205 13.04 4.90 105.31
C GLN A 205 14.01 5.86 106.02
N THR A 206 14.52 6.86 105.30
CA THR A 206 15.39 7.89 105.88
C THR A 206 14.65 8.75 106.91
N LEU A 207 13.41 9.16 106.61
CA LEU A 207 12.57 9.94 107.52
C LEU A 207 12.25 9.15 108.80
N LEU A 208 11.87 7.87 108.68
CA LEU A 208 11.66 6.98 109.81
C LEU A 208 12.90 6.88 110.71
N SER A 209 14.07 6.74 110.09
CA SER A 209 15.35 6.70 110.81
C SER A 209 15.65 8.02 111.55
N GLN A 210 15.35 9.17 110.94
CA GLN A 210 15.52 10.49 111.57
C GLN A 210 14.54 10.75 112.70
N LEU A 211 13.27 10.34 112.57
CA LEU A 211 12.26 10.48 113.62
C LEU A 211 12.59 9.61 114.83
N LYS A 212 13.07 8.38 114.60
CA LYS A 212 13.59 7.48 115.64
C LYS A 212 14.79 8.09 116.37
N ALA A 213 15.71 8.72 115.65
CA ALA A 213 16.87 9.41 116.25
C ALA A 213 16.49 10.65 117.08
N LYS A 214 15.32 11.25 116.83
CA LYS A 214 14.76 12.38 117.59
C LYS A 214 13.83 11.97 118.74
N GLY A 215 13.66 10.67 119.00
CA GLY A 215 12.90 10.16 120.15
C GLY A 215 11.37 10.13 119.97
N ILE A 216 10.86 10.22 118.73
CA ILE A 216 9.44 10.10 118.41
C ILE A 216 9.19 8.69 117.85
N ASP A 217 8.52 7.83 118.63
CA ASP A 217 8.12 6.48 118.21
C ASP A 217 6.75 6.53 117.52
N ILE A 218 6.70 6.06 116.27
CA ILE A 218 5.53 6.14 115.38
C ILE A 218 4.86 4.78 115.18
N THR A 219 5.29 3.75 115.92
CA THR A 219 4.66 2.41 115.88
C THR A 219 3.25 2.35 116.52
N ALA A 220 2.67 3.49 116.92
CA ALA A 220 1.38 3.58 117.61
C ALA A 220 0.23 4.22 116.80
N LEU A 221 0.38 4.40 115.48
CA LEU A 221 -0.67 4.93 114.61
C LEU A 221 -0.85 4.00 113.40
N GLU A 222 -1.64 2.94 113.59
CA GLU A 222 -2.36 2.25 112.52
C GLU A 222 -3.65 3.01 112.18
#